data_AF-W7UHR4-F1
#
_entry.id   AF-W7UHR4-F1
#
_cell.length_a   1.000
_cell.length_b   1.000
_cell.length_c   1.000
_cell.angle_alpha   90.00
_cell.angle_beta   90.00
_cell.angle_gamma   90.00
#
_symmetry.space_group_name_H-M   'P 1'
#
loop_
_entity.id
_entity.type
_entity.pdbx_description
1 polymer ?
#
loop_
_entity_poly.entity_id
_entity_poly.type
_entity_poly.pdbx_seq_one_letter_code
_entity_poly.pdbx_strand_id
1 'polypeptide(L)'
;MSSSKKNKKFIASVMALSIITAGATSAESSIIRNIIPANTLSAEAANSNGWDYSVLSNGTVKLTRYTGGASYVTVPSSINNKTVSALGDNLFKDNTTIRSVTIPKGITELPYCCFWGATNLESVSLPSGLTTIWNCAFKDTKSLRSVTIPSTVKDIKFRAFWGSGITSFSASSLNDMGSAVFEDCKNLKSAYLQNGFTLTWDTFKGCSSLETVTLPNSLKRLGGGTFDGCVKLKSVTIPSSVYSLEKNAFKDCTSIQSVSIPSSVTDFGEAIFDGCTSLNNINISGISVFESLILNHSLKNTPNLTKINNESVVLYRSKRYSPIAEPYFNSKYSDFIYENFDITDADRPGFYEEFLKADIKYIVKTNTNSQQTDAQKAKALHDWVCNKVEYAFDEEGNPAHTGKEAIDSSVFMGDKAICEGYAQGLALLLNEAGIEAYTADNNGHLWNMAKIDGHYFHIDATWDDYTNSYNYFLKSDSVFSADGHRTWHLETANNSRLPDVSSIPLPECPYSVGDADRDGDIDKDDINFIQRYLLGLENIAPTDKVYADANLDGTIDMSDTVTLIQQYHLY
;
A
#
# COMPACT_ATOMS: atom_id res chain seq x y z
N MET A 1 61.00 6.25 5.58
CA MET A 1 61.33 4.97 6.26
C MET A 1 60.41 3.90 5.69
N SER A 2 60.90 2.80 5.10
CA SER A 2 61.43 1.60 5.77
C SER A 2 60.35 0.96 6.67
N SER A 3 59.59 -0.08 6.27
CA SER A 3 59.93 -1.50 5.98
C SER A 3 59.91 -2.41 7.24
N SER A 4 59.63 -3.73 7.21
CA SER A 4 58.82 -4.57 6.29
C SER A 4 58.72 -6.03 6.81
N LYS A 5 57.68 -6.79 6.38
CA LYS A 5 57.57 -8.29 6.46
C LYS A 5 57.45 -8.87 7.89
N LYS A 6 56.96 -10.09 8.18
CA LYS A 6 56.47 -11.29 7.42
C LYS A 6 55.15 -11.75 8.11
N ASN A 7 54.10 -12.33 7.53
CA ASN A 7 53.86 -13.16 6.33
C ASN A 7 54.15 -14.68 6.46
N LYS A 8 53.11 -15.47 6.78
CA LYS A 8 52.74 -16.85 6.35
C LYS A 8 51.34 -17.13 6.95
N LYS A 9 50.27 -17.54 6.22
CA LYS A 9 50.02 -18.70 5.34
C LYS A 9 49.93 -20.04 6.11
N PHE A 10 48.99 -20.96 5.83
CA PHE A 10 48.09 -21.10 4.66
C PHE A 10 46.76 -21.86 4.99
N ILE A 11 45.79 -21.83 4.04
CA ILE A 11 45.03 -23.00 3.46
C ILE A 11 44.46 -24.06 4.45
N ALA A 12 43.17 -24.45 4.45
CA ALA A 12 42.14 -24.54 3.38
C ALA A 12 40.70 -24.43 3.96
N SER A 13 39.58 -24.35 3.21
CA SER A 13 39.34 -24.53 1.76
C SER A 13 38.27 -23.57 1.20
N VAL A 14 38.54 -23.01 0.01
CA VAL A 14 37.66 -22.90 -1.19
C VAL A 14 36.17 -22.55 -0.93
N MET A 15 35.71 -21.31 -1.14
CA MET A 15 35.35 -20.64 -2.44
C MET A 15 34.11 -21.26 -3.14
N ALA A 16 33.00 -20.54 -3.37
CA ALA A 16 32.78 -19.33 -4.23
C ALA A 16 32.52 -19.68 -5.71
N LEU A 17 31.83 -18.90 -6.56
CA LEU A 17 31.14 -17.58 -6.49
C LEU A 17 30.04 -17.65 -7.61
N SER A 18 28.76 -17.36 -7.35
CA SER A 18 28.05 -16.07 -7.57
C SER A 18 27.48 -15.77 -8.98
N ILE A 19 26.27 -15.17 -9.00
CA ILE A 19 25.71 -14.24 -10.00
C ILE A 19 25.37 -14.80 -11.41
N ILE A 20 24.08 -14.69 -11.79
CA ILE A 20 23.60 -13.88 -12.93
C ILE A 20 22.11 -13.55 -12.71
N THR A 21 21.62 -12.56 -13.46
CA THR A 21 20.46 -11.67 -13.20
C THR A 21 19.05 -12.25 -13.35
N ALA A 22 18.12 -11.48 -12.79
CA ALA A 22 16.68 -11.39 -13.01
C ALA A 22 16.08 -11.98 -14.31
N GLY A 23 14.86 -12.52 -14.17
CA GLY A 23 13.95 -12.87 -15.25
C GLY A 23 12.70 -13.57 -14.70
N ALA A 24 11.52 -12.96 -14.85
CA ALA A 24 10.27 -13.55 -14.37
C ALA A 24 9.63 -14.44 -15.45
N THR A 25 9.32 -15.70 -15.12
CA THR A 25 8.16 -16.45 -15.67
C THR A 25 7.96 -17.78 -14.93
N SER A 26 6.79 -18.39 -15.15
CA SER A 26 6.32 -19.64 -14.55
C SER A 26 7.27 -20.84 -14.66
N ALA A 27 7.48 -21.55 -13.55
CA ALA A 27 8.04 -22.90 -13.54
C ALA A 27 7.33 -23.77 -12.49
N GLU A 28 6.60 -24.79 -12.93
CA GLU A 28 6.11 -25.86 -12.05
C GLU A 28 7.24 -26.87 -11.73
N SER A 29 7.01 -27.70 -10.70
CA SER A 29 7.63 -29.02 -10.51
C SER A 29 9.17 -29.09 -10.36
N SER A 30 9.62 -29.01 -9.10
CA SER A 30 10.80 -29.77 -8.65
C SER A 30 10.68 -30.25 -7.19
N ILE A 31 9.86 -31.27 -6.95
CA ILE A 31 9.78 -31.93 -5.63
C ILE A 31 11.07 -32.74 -5.41
N ILE A 32 11.98 -32.21 -4.58
CA ILE A 32 13.21 -32.91 -4.19
C ILE A 32 12.84 -34.15 -3.36
N ARG A 33 12.99 -35.34 -3.95
CA ARG A 33 12.81 -36.62 -3.27
C ARG A 33 13.99 -36.92 -2.37
N ASN A 34 13.89 -36.62 -1.08
CA ASN A 34 14.73 -37.27 -0.08
C ASN A 34 14.32 -38.75 0.02
N ILE A 35 15.12 -39.63 -0.58
CA ILE A 35 14.88 -41.07 -0.62
C ILE A 35 15.19 -41.64 0.77
N ILE A 36 14.15 -41.86 1.58
CA ILE A 36 14.18 -42.88 2.62
C ILE A 36 14.42 -44.23 1.92
N PRO A 37 15.36 -45.08 2.36
CA PRO A 37 15.66 -46.35 1.69
C PRO A 37 14.41 -47.21 1.57
N ALA A 38 14.05 -47.57 0.35
CA ALA A 38 12.87 -48.36 0.06
C ALA A 38 13.07 -49.81 0.51
N ASN A 39 12.57 -50.13 1.71
CA ASN A 39 12.36 -51.52 2.10
C ASN A 39 11.49 -52.20 1.04
N THR A 40 12.01 -53.28 0.46
CA THR A 40 11.49 -53.90 -0.76
C THR A 40 10.06 -54.42 -0.59
N LEU A 41 9.16 -53.93 -1.44
CA LEU A 41 7.73 -54.30 -1.43
C LEU A 41 7.49 -55.60 -2.20
N SER A 42 7.32 -56.71 -1.48
CA SER A 42 6.58 -57.87 -1.95
C SER A 42 5.14 -57.78 -1.42
N ALA A 43 4.31 -56.98 -2.10
CA ALA A 43 2.95 -56.65 -1.64
C ALA A 43 1.89 -57.30 -2.53
N GLU A 44 1.23 -58.35 -2.04
CA GLU A 44 -0.06 -58.78 -2.57
C GLU A 44 -1.10 -57.69 -2.25
N ALA A 45 -1.71 -57.12 -3.28
CA ALA A 45 -2.80 -56.16 -3.15
C ALA A 45 -4.13 -56.91 -2.98
N ALA A 46 -4.89 -56.56 -1.95
CA ALA A 46 -6.15 -57.23 -1.63
C ALA A 46 -7.22 -56.21 -1.21
N ASN A 47 -8.50 -56.57 -1.39
CA ASN A 47 -9.65 -55.80 -0.91
C ASN A 47 -10.39 -56.59 0.18
N SER A 48 -10.85 -55.91 1.23
CA SER A 48 -11.79 -56.47 2.21
C SER A 48 -12.73 -55.38 2.72
N ASN A 49 -14.05 -55.59 2.60
CA ASN A 49 -15.08 -54.67 3.10
C ASN A 49 -14.90 -53.19 2.68
N GLY A 50 -14.43 -52.95 1.46
CA GLY A 50 -14.18 -51.61 0.93
C GLY A 50 -12.81 -51.01 1.32
N TRP A 51 -11.91 -51.81 1.89
CA TRP A 51 -10.51 -51.43 2.13
C TRP A 51 -9.60 -52.14 1.14
N ASP A 52 -8.94 -51.38 0.26
CA ASP A 52 -7.75 -51.86 -0.43
C ASP A 52 -6.57 -51.80 0.55
N TYR A 53 -5.74 -52.84 0.58
CA TYR A 53 -4.62 -52.93 1.50
C TYR A 53 -3.45 -53.76 0.93
N SER A 54 -2.29 -53.61 1.56
CA SER A 54 -1.12 -54.47 1.35
C SER A 54 -0.58 -55.02 2.68
N VAL A 55 0.03 -56.20 2.61
CA VAL A 55 0.76 -56.80 3.75
C VAL A 55 2.21 -56.31 3.70
N LEU A 56 2.73 -55.91 4.87
CA LEU A 56 4.11 -55.45 5.06
C LEU A 56 5.03 -56.62 5.46
N SER A 57 6.34 -56.47 5.27
CA SER A 57 7.33 -57.53 5.52
C SER A 57 7.46 -57.96 6.99
N ASN A 58 7.03 -57.11 7.93
CA ASN A 58 6.87 -57.44 9.36
C ASN A 58 5.56 -58.19 9.67
N GLY A 59 4.75 -58.50 8.67
CA GLY A 59 3.48 -59.22 8.77
C GLY A 59 2.23 -58.37 9.02
N THR A 60 2.36 -57.07 9.29
CA THR A 60 1.22 -56.15 9.52
C THR A 60 0.60 -55.65 8.20
N VAL A 61 -0.42 -54.79 8.28
CA VAL A 61 -1.16 -54.26 7.13
C VAL A 61 -0.99 -52.74 7.00
N LYS A 62 -0.77 -52.27 5.76
CA LYS A 62 -0.95 -50.88 5.33
C LYS A 62 -2.24 -50.78 4.51
N LEU A 63 -3.18 -49.95 4.93
CA LEU A 63 -4.36 -49.61 4.12
C LEU A 63 -3.93 -48.68 2.98
N THR A 64 -4.44 -48.84 1.76
CA THR A 64 -4.00 -48.06 0.59
C THR A 64 -5.10 -47.20 -0.01
N ARG A 65 -6.37 -47.64 0.00
CA ARG A 65 -7.52 -46.84 -0.46
C ARG A 65 -8.82 -47.30 0.22
N TYR A 66 -9.70 -46.36 0.56
CA TYR A 66 -11.08 -46.64 0.95
C TYR A 66 -12.01 -46.53 -0.27
N THR A 67 -12.83 -47.56 -0.48
CA THR A 67 -13.79 -47.71 -1.58
C THR A 67 -15.22 -47.98 -1.10
N GLY A 68 -15.46 -48.01 0.22
CA GLY A 68 -16.79 -48.17 0.80
C GLY A 68 -17.65 -46.91 0.72
N GLY A 69 -18.97 -47.09 0.81
CA GLY A 69 -19.96 -46.00 0.73
C GLY A 69 -20.49 -45.49 2.08
N ALA A 70 -19.82 -45.78 3.21
CA ALA A 70 -20.34 -45.43 4.53
C ALA A 70 -19.97 -44.00 4.94
N SER A 71 -20.93 -43.20 5.40
CA SER A 71 -20.67 -41.84 5.90
C SER A 71 -19.98 -41.78 7.27
N TYR A 72 -19.97 -42.89 8.01
CA TYR A 72 -19.32 -43.00 9.32
C TYR A 72 -18.37 -44.19 9.28
N VAL A 73 -17.07 -43.92 9.30
CA VAL A 73 -16.03 -44.94 9.04
C VAL A 73 -15.12 -45.12 10.25
N THR A 74 -15.18 -46.28 10.88
CA THR A 74 -14.11 -46.73 11.76
C THR A 74 -13.05 -47.44 10.92
N VAL A 75 -11.84 -46.89 10.88
CA VAL A 75 -10.70 -47.56 10.26
C VAL A 75 -10.38 -48.83 11.07
N PRO A 76 -10.29 -50.02 10.44
CA PRO A 76 -10.10 -51.27 11.15
C PRO A 76 -8.73 -51.32 11.84
N SER A 77 -8.68 -51.85 13.07
CA SER A 77 -7.43 -52.14 13.79
C SER A 77 -6.74 -53.43 13.32
N SER A 78 -7.46 -54.30 12.62
CA SER A 78 -6.91 -55.50 11.98
C SER A 78 -7.72 -55.90 10.74
N ILE A 79 -7.06 -56.55 9.79
CA ILE A 79 -7.68 -57.22 8.63
C ILE A 79 -7.09 -58.62 8.55
N ASN A 80 -7.95 -59.65 8.40
CA ASN A 80 -7.54 -61.05 8.25
C ASN A 80 -6.50 -61.49 9.30
N ASN A 81 -6.79 -61.20 10.58
CA ASN A 81 -5.95 -61.45 11.76
C ASN A 81 -4.57 -60.74 11.78
N LYS A 82 -4.31 -59.80 10.86
CA LYS A 82 -3.12 -58.95 10.84
C LYS A 82 -3.45 -57.55 11.35
N THR A 83 -2.64 -57.02 12.27
CA THR A 83 -2.77 -55.63 12.77
C THR A 83 -2.61 -54.63 11.63
N VAL A 84 -3.50 -53.64 11.55
CA VAL A 84 -3.32 -52.46 10.71
C VAL A 84 -2.37 -51.50 11.44
N SER A 85 -1.19 -51.26 10.86
CA SER A 85 -0.14 -50.44 11.49
C SER A 85 0.22 -49.20 10.67
N ALA A 86 -0.33 -49.04 9.48
CA ALA A 86 -0.05 -47.90 8.61
C ALA A 86 -1.27 -47.53 7.74
N LEU A 87 -1.36 -46.24 7.43
CA LEU A 87 -2.32 -45.69 6.47
C LEU A 87 -1.60 -45.30 5.17
N GLY A 88 -2.35 -45.25 4.08
CA GLY A 88 -1.87 -44.95 2.75
C GLY A 88 -2.06 -43.50 2.36
N ASP A 89 -1.14 -43.01 1.55
CA ASP A 89 -1.23 -41.68 0.95
C ASP A 89 -2.49 -41.63 0.07
N ASN A 90 -3.30 -40.57 0.19
CA ASN A 90 -4.59 -40.42 -0.49
C ASN A 90 -5.70 -41.41 -0.05
N LEU A 91 -5.60 -42.07 1.12
CA LEU A 91 -6.54 -43.13 1.58
C LEU A 91 -8.04 -42.79 1.42
N PHE A 92 -8.44 -41.55 1.69
CA PHE A 92 -9.80 -41.02 1.53
C PHE A 92 -9.85 -39.78 0.60
N LYS A 93 -8.88 -39.65 -0.31
CA LYS A 93 -8.81 -38.49 -1.21
C LYS A 93 -10.07 -38.40 -2.09
N ASP A 94 -10.57 -37.18 -2.26
CA ASP A 94 -11.76 -36.78 -3.00
C ASP A 94 -13.04 -37.53 -2.59
N ASN A 95 -13.05 -38.13 -1.38
CA ASN A 95 -14.18 -38.89 -0.88
C ASN A 95 -15.27 -37.95 -0.32
N THR A 96 -16.33 -37.76 -1.09
CA THR A 96 -17.48 -36.92 -0.76
C THR A 96 -18.59 -37.65 0.01
N THR A 97 -18.43 -38.94 0.36
CA THR A 97 -19.45 -39.71 1.10
C THR A 97 -19.20 -39.76 2.60
N ILE A 98 -17.94 -39.70 3.04
CA ILE A 98 -17.56 -39.68 4.46
C ILE A 98 -17.93 -38.35 5.13
N ARG A 99 -18.50 -38.47 6.34
CA ARG A 99 -18.83 -37.36 7.26
C ARG A 99 -18.09 -37.46 8.59
N SER A 100 -17.74 -38.67 9.03
CA SER A 100 -16.86 -38.88 10.18
C SER A 100 -15.93 -40.06 9.99
N VAL A 101 -14.67 -39.92 10.42
CA VAL A 101 -13.68 -41.03 10.42
C VAL A 101 -13.04 -41.17 11.81
N THR A 102 -12.95 -42.41 12.30
CA THR A 102 -12.22 -42.77 13.53
C THR A 102 -10.98 -43.59 13.19
N ILE A 103 -9.82 -43.10 13.58
CA ILE A 103 -8.52 -43.76 13.38
C ILE A 103 -8.15 -44.62 14.61
N PRO A 104 -7.71 -45.88 14.43
CA PRO A 104 -7.44 -46.77 15.55
C PRO A 104 -6.13 -46.43 16.28
N LYS A 105 -6.04 -46.88 17.53
CA LYS A 105 -4.79 -46.89 18.30
C LYS A 105 -3.72 -47.70 17.55
N GLY A 106 -2.48 -47.23 17.57
CA GLY A 106 -1.34 -47.84 16.88
C GLY A 106 -0.93 -47.13 15.59
N ILE A 107 -1.80 -46.30 15.01
CA ILE A 107 -1.40 -45.36 13.94
C ILE A 107 -0.68 -44.17 14.56
N THR A 108 0.55 -43.91 14.11
CA THR A 108 1.41 -42.79 14.55
C THR A 108 1.42 -41.62 13.58
N GLU A 109 1.00 -41.80 12.33
CA GLU A 109 1.10 -40.76 11.29
C GLU A 109 -0.19 -40.68 10.45
N LEU A 110 -0.57 -39.46 10.07
CA LEU A 110 -1.54 -39.22 8.99
C LEU A 110 -0.77 -38.97 7.69
N PRO A 111 -0.88 -39.86 6.68
CA PRO A 111 -0.07 -39.84 5.46
C PRO A 111 -0.44 -38.70 4.50
N TYR A 112 0.34 -38.56 3.42
CA TYR A 112 0.18 -37.47 2.47
C TYR A 112 -1.23 -37.48 1.86
N CYS A 113 -1.86 -36.30 1.83
CA CYS A 113 -3.17 -36.10 1.20
C CYS A 113 -4.30 -37.00 1.72
N CYS A 114 -4.18 -37.59 2.93
CA CYS A 114 -5.07 -38.64 3.46
C CYS A 114 -6.57 -38.36 3.26
N PHE A 115 -7.03 -37.15 3.57
CA PHE A 115 -8.41 -36.67 3.41
C PHE A 115 -8.51 -35.47 2.44
N TRP A 116 -7.53 -35.26 1.54
CA TRP A 116 -7.57 -34.13 0.60
C TRP A 116 -8.86 -34.22 -0.23
N GLY A 117 -9.68 -33.18 -0.25
CA GLY A 117 -10.88 -33.13 -1.10
C GLY A 117 -12.09 -33.87 -0.50
N ALA A 118 -12.00 -34.39 0.73
CA ALA A 118 -13.14 -34.95 1.44
C ALA A 118 -14.08 -33.82 1.92
N THR A 119 -14.79 -33.17 0.99
CA THR A 119 -15.51 -31.91 1.23
C THR A 119 -16.60 -32.02 2.30
N ASN A 120 -17.18 -33.21 2.47
CA ASN A 120 -18.31 -33.50 3.35
C ASN A 120 -17.88 -34.07 4.71
N LEU A 121 -16.57 -34.25 4.93
CA LEU A 121 -15.99 -34.70 6.19
C LEU A 121 -16.19 -33.62 7.27
N GLU A 122 -16.96 -33.92 8.31
CA GLU A 122 -17.32 -32.98 9.39
C GLU A 122 -16.43 -33.13 10.62
N SER A 123 -15.87 -34.33 10.85
CA SER A 123 -15.07 -34.68 12.03
C SER A 123 -14.07 -35.81 11.77
N VAL A 124 -12.92 -35.79 12.43
CA VAL A 124 -12.00 -36.94 12.51
C VAL A 124 -11.53 -37.15 13.94
N SER A 125 -11.65 -38.38 14.44
CA SER A 125 -11.12 -38.81 15.74
C SER A 125 -9.69 -39.34 15.55
N LEU A 126 -8.72 -38.61 16.10
CA LEU A 126 -7.28 -38.89 16.00
C LEU A 126 -6.79 -39.78 17.15
N PRO A 127 -5.82 -40.68 16.90
CA PRO A 127 -5.33 -41.57 17.94
C PRO A 127 -4.35 -40.84 18.87
N SER A 128 -4.37 -41.17 20.16
CA SER A 128 -3.51 -40.52 21.17
C SER A 128 -2.00 -40.79 20.98
N GLY A 129 -1.60 -41.62 20.01
CA GLY A 129 -0.22 -41.88 19.62
C GLY A 129 0.23 -41.17 18.34
N LEU A 130 -0.60 -40.29 17.76
CA LEU A 130 -0.27 -39.55 16.54
C LEU A 130 0.89 -38.56 16.79
N THR A 131 1.97 -38.67 16.03
CA THR A 131 3.13 -37.75 16.09
C THR A 131 3.16 -36.78 14.91
N THR A 132 2.67 -37.18 13.74
CA THR A 132 2.89 -36.46 12.47
C THR A 132 1.61 -36.33 11.64
N ILE A 133 1.38 -35.13 11.10
CA ILE A 133 0.38 -34.86 10.06
C ILE A 133 1.14 -34.41 8.80
N TRP A 134 1.18 -35.27 7.78
CA TRP A 134 1.92 -35.02 6.54
C TRP A 134 1.20 -34.04 5.60
N ASN A 135 1.87 -33.68 4.50
CA ASN A 135 1.43 -32.62 3.59
C ASN A 135 -0.01 -32.84 3.09
N CYS A 136 -0.78 -31.76 3.00
CA CYS A 136 -2.15 -31.74 2.49
C CYS A 136 -3.15 -32.72 3.17
N ALA A 137 -2.84 -33.29 4.34
CA ALA A 137 -3.63 -34.36 4.96
C ALA A 137 -5.13 -34.07 5.12
N PHE A 138 -5.51 -32.81 5.36
CA PHE A 138 -6.90 -32.31 5.45
C PHE A 138 -7.19 -31.18 4.44
N LYS A 139 -6.44 -31.10 3.33
CA LYS A 139 -6.65 -30.06 2.32
C LYS A 139 -8.08 -30.11 1.74
N ASP A 140 -8.72 -28.96 1.50
CA ASP A 140 -10.09 -28.85 0.94
C ASP A 140 -11.21 -29.56 1.75
N THR A 141 -10.99 -29.89 3.03
CA THR A 141 -12.00 -30.50 3.91
C THR A 141 -13.04 -29.48 4.39
N LYS A 142 -13.83 -28.94 3.46
CA LYS A 142 -14.69 -27.75 3.63
C LYS A 142 -15.78 -27.89 4.70
N SER A 143 -16.17 -29.10 5.09
CA SER A 143 -17.15 -29.35 6.16
C SER A 143 -16.53 -29.57 7.54
N LEU A 144 -15.22 -29.74 7.64
CA LEU A 144 -14.52 -30.19 8.85
C LEU A 144 -14.47 -29.07 9.89
N ARG A 145 -15.36 -29.07 10.89
CA ARG A 145 -15.48 -27.92 11.82
C ARG A 145 -14.39 -27.91 12.90
N SER A 146 -14.00 -29.08 13.40
CA SER A 146 -12.94 -29.21 14.40
C SER A 146 -12.22 -30.54 14.30
N VAL A 147 -10.94 -30.51 14.67
CA VAL A 147 -10.09 -31.68 14.87
C VAL A 147 -9.33 -31.48 16.18
N THR A 148 -9.51 -32.37 17.14
CA THR A 148 -8.73 -32.36 18.38
C THR A 148 -7.34 -32.91 18.09
N ILE A 149 -6.34 -32.02 17.95
CA ILE A 149 -4.94 -32.40 17.74
C ILE A 149 -4.39 -33.04 19.04
N PRO A 150 -3.91 -34.30 19.02
CA PRO A 150 -3.26 -34.90 20.18
C PRO A 150 -1.98 -34.15 20.58
N SER A 151 -1.69 -34.04 21.89
CA SER A 151 -0.45 -33.45 22.40
C SER A 151 0.83 -34.25 22.06
N THR A 152 0.65 -35.47 21.56
CA THR A 152 1.70 -36.29 20.96
C THR A 152 2.13 -35.77 19.58
N VAL A 153 1.32 -34.97 18.89
CA VAL A 153 1.68 -34.39 17.58
C VAL A 153 2.80 -33.38 17.76
N LYS A 154 3.89 -33.60 17.01
CA LYS A 154 5.10 -32.76 16.97
C LYS A 154 5.23 -32.02 15.65
N ASP A 155 4.63 -32.55 14.59
CA ASP A 155 4.91 -32.14 13.22
C ASP A 155 3.60 -31.99 12.42
N ILE A 156 3.36 -30.80 11.88
CA ILE A 156 2.26 -30.53 10.93
C ILE A 156 2.87 -29.93 9.66
N LYS A 157 2.89 -30.69 8.57
CA LYS A 157 3.67 -30.35 7.37
C LYS A 157 2.87 -29.55 6.33
N PHE A 158 3.54 -29.14 5.25
CA PHE A 158 3.08 -28.17 4.24
C PHE A 158 1.61 -28.35 3.81
N ARG A 159 0.84 -27.25 3.86
CA ARG A 159 -0.58 -27.21 3.47
C ARG A 159 -1.50 -28.23 4.14
N ALA A 160 -1.14 -28.78 5.32
CA ALA A 160 -1.90 -29.84 5.98
C ALA A 160 -3.40 -29.55 6.17
N PHE A 161 -3.81 -28.31 6.42
CA PHE A 161 -5.22 -27.89 6.54
C PHE A 161 -5.64 -26.85 5.49
N TRP A 162 -4.91 -26.70 4.38
CA TRP A 162 -5.21 -25.70 3.34
C TRP A 162 -6.67 -25.77 2.88
N GLY A 163 -7.39 -24.64 2.86
CA GLY A 163 -8.79 -24.58 2.47
C GLY A 163 -9.74 -25.45 3.32
N SER A 164 -9.35 -25.83 4.54
CA SER A 164 -10.16 -26.65 5.44
C SER A 164 -11.28 -25.82 6.11
N GLY A 165 -12.36 -26.51 6.46
CA GLY A 165 -13.55 -25.90 7.06
C GLY A 165 -13.45 -25.54 8.54
N ILE A 166 -12.26 -25.66 9.15
CA ILE A 166 -12.06 -25.61 10.61
C ILE A 166 -12.39 -24.24 11.20
N THR A 167 -13.00 -24.23 12.39
CA THR A 167 -13.41 -23.00 13.08
C THR A 167 -12.43 -22.54 14.15
N SER A 168 -11.58 -23.43 14.66
CA SER A 168 -10.54 -23.12 15.64
C SER A 168 -9.38 -24.11 15.54
N PHE A 169 -8.18 -23.68 15.94
CA PHE A 169 -6.99 -24.52 16.06
C PHE A 169 -6.31 -24.30 17.41
N SER A 170 -5.76 -25.37 18.00
CA SER A 170 -4.94 -25.30 19.21
C SER A 170 -3.89 -26.40 19.21
N ALA A 171 -2.64 -26.04 19.47
CA ALA A 171 -1.55 -27.00 19.65
C ALA A 171 -0.51 -26.48 20.65
N SER A 172 -0.19 -27.31 21.65
CA SER A 172 0.66 -26.97 22.80
C SER A 172 2.03 -27.66 22.79
N SER A 173 2.37 -28.34 21.70
CA SER A 173 3.34 -29.45 21.73
C SER A 173 4.15 -29.64 20.44
N LEU A 174 4.00 -28.74 19.47
CA LEU A 174 4.67 -28.81 18.16
C LEU A 174 6.17 -28.49 18.29
N ASN A 175 6.96 -29.17 17.46
CA ASN A 175 8.37 -28.90 17.19
C ASN A 175 8.53 -28.13 15.86
N ASP A 176 7.71 -28.45 14.85
CA ASP A 176 7.78 -27.90 13.50
C ASP A 176 6.39 -27.71 12.88
N MET A 177 6.26 -26.68 12.04
CA MET A 177 5.06 -26.41 11.25
C MET A 177 5.42 -25.85 9.86
N GLY A 178 5.00 -26.56 8.82
CA GLY A 178 5.27 -26.20 7.43
C GLY A 178 4.47 -25.00 6.93
N SER A 179 4.87 -24.47 5.77
CA SER A 179 4.22 -23.30 5.16
C SER A 179 2.77 -23.56 4.76
N ALA A 180 1.98 -22.49 4.69
CA ALA A 180 0.61 -22.46 4.19
C ALA A 180 -0.34 -23.47 4.88
N VAL A 181 -0.05 -23.87 6.12
CA VAL A 181 -0.79 -24.94 6.82
C VAL A 181 -2.28 -24.62 6.99
N PHE A 182 -2.65 -23.37 7.23
CA PHE A 182 -4.04 -22.90 7.31
C PHE A 182 -4.41 -21.89 6.21
N GLU A 183 -3.62 -21.78 5.14
CA GLU A 183 -3.94 -20.92 4.00
C GLU A 183 -5.36 -21.24 3.49
N ASP A 184 -6.16 -20.20 3.26
CA ASP A 184 -7.56 -20.26 2.84
C ASP A 184 -8.56 -20.94 3.80
N CYS A 185 -8.21 -21.12 5.09
CA CYS A 185 -9.14 -21.55 6.16
C CYS A 185 -10.16 -20.45 6.53
N LYS A 186 -11.05 -20.09 5.59
CA LYS A 186 -11.99 -18.95 5.69
C LYS A 186 -13.02 -19.02 6.83
N ASN A 187 -13.12 -20.16 7.51
CA ASN A 187 -13.96 -20.36 8.71
C ASN A 187 -13.19 -20.24 10.05
N LEU A 188 -11.85 -20.22 10.03
CA LEU A 188 -11.01 -20.23 11.23
C LEU A 188 -11.16 -18.90 11.97
N LYS A 189 -11.60 -18.95 13.24
CA LYS A 189 -11.84 -17.76 14.07
C LYS A 189 -10.75 -17.50 15.11
N SER A 190 -10.16 -18.56 15.64
CA SER A 190 -9.09 -18.46 16.63
C SER A 190 -8.03 -19.55 16.47
N ALA A 191 -6.77 -19.17 16.65
CA ALA A 191 -5.63 -20.07 16.64
C ALA A 191 -4.77 -19.87 17.90
N TYR A 192 -4.54 -20.95 18.64
CA TYR A 192 -3.74 -20.95 19.87
C TYR A 192 -2.47 -21.76 19.66
N LEU A 193 -1.34 -21.08 19.50
CA LEU A 193 -0.04 -21.69 19.24
C LEU A 193 0.88 -21.54 20.46
N GLN A 194 1.49 -22.65 20.89
CA GLN A 194 2.46 -22.65 21.99
C GLN A 194 3.71 -23.45 21.59
N ASN A 195 4.86 -23.05 22.15
CA ASN A 195 6.23 -23.47 21.82
C ASN A 195 6.84 -22.79 20.57
N GLY A 196 8.17 -22.63 20.59
CA GLY A 196 8.92 -21.76 19.69
C GLY A 196 9.31 -22.37 18.36
N PHE A 197 8.37 -22.93 17.63
CA PHE A 197 8.54 -23.19 16.19
C PHE A 197 8.44 -21.87 15.40
N THR A 198 8.97 -21.84 14.19
CA THR A 198 8.89 -20.68 13.29
C THR A 198 7.52 -20.65 12.62
N LEU A 199 6.87 -19.48 12.57
CA LEU A 199 5.75 -19.26 11.64
C LEU A 199 6.32 -19.01 10.24
N THR A 200 6.07 -19.97 9.36
CA THR A 200 6.56 -20.00 7.98
C THR A 200 5.54 -19.38 7.01
N TRP A 201 5.92 -19.24 5.73
CA TRP A 201 5.17 -18.49 4.73
C TRP A 201 3.68 -18.83 4.66
N ASP A 202 2.86 -17.80 4.46
CA ASP A 202 1.41 -17.88 4.21
C ASP A 202 0.59 -18.65 5.26
N THR A 203 1.11 -18.87 6.49
CA THR A 203 0.52 -19.81 7.47
C THR A 203 -0.99 -19.64 7.70
N PHE A 204 -1.49 -18.41 7.86
CA PHE A 204 -2.91 -18.08 8.03
C PHE A 204 -3.46 -17.21 6.88
N LYS A 205 -2.77 -17.18 5.72
CA LYS A 205 -3.18 -16.37 4.57
C LYS A 205 -4.62 -16.66 4.15
N GLY A 206 -5.40 -15.64 3.83
CA GLY A 206 -6.81 -15.80 3.44
C GLY A 206 -7.73 -16.33 4.55
N CYS A 207 -7.29 -16.39 5.82
CA CYS A 207 -8.16 -16.70 6.96
C CYS A 207 -9.09 -15.52 7.28
N SER A 208 -10.01 -15.19 6.37
CA SER A 208 -10.90 -14.02 6.43
C SER A 208 -11.92 -14.01 7.58
N SER A 209 -11.91 -15.03 8.45
CA SER A 209 -12.67 -15.06 9.70
C SER A 209 -11.82 -15.04 10.97
N LEU A 210 -10.48 -14.95 10.86
CA LEU A 210 -9.57 -15.00 12.01
C LEU A 210 -9.71 -13.70 12.82
N GLU A 211 -10.30 -13.79 14.00
CA GLU A 211 -10.54 -12.66 14.91
C GLU A 211 -9.41 -12.54 15.94
N THR A 212 -8.77 -13.66 16.31
CA THR A 212 -7.72 -13.73 17.35
C THR A 212 -6.65 -14.78 17.04
N VAL A 213 -5.40 -14.47 17.37
CA VAL A 213 -4.28 -15.43 17.34
C VAL A 213 -3.43 -15.27 18.59
N THR A 214 -3.04 -16.39 19.21
CA THR A 214 -2.03 -16.41 20.29
C THR A 214 -0.72 -16.91 19.70
N LEU A 215 0.31 -16.07 19.73
CA LEU A 215 1.65 -16.37 19.23
C LEU A 215 2.56 -16.95 20.34
N PRO A 216 3.50 -17.86 20.02
CA PRO A 216 4.41 -18.39 21.03
C PRO A 216 5.40 -17.33 21.53
N ASN A 217 5.60 -17.23 22.85
CA ASN A 217 6.56 -16.30 23.48
C ASN A 217 8.04 -16.52 23.05
N SER A 218 8.35 -17.60 22.35
CA SER A 218 9.69 -17.93 21.81
C SER A 218 9.78 -17.87 20.28
N LEU A 219 8.72 -17.43 19.59
CA LEU A 219 8.67 -17.21 18.14
C LEU A 219 9.76 -16.23 17.71
N LYS A 220 10.52 -16.57 16.66
CA LYS A 220 11.69 -15.78 16.21
C LYS A 220 11.45 -14.88 15.02
N ARG A 221 10.52 -15.25 14.14
CA ARG A 221 10.22 -14.57 12.89
C ARG A 221 8.72 -14.70 12.61
N LEU A 222 8.12 -13.68 12.01
CA LEU A 222 6.85 -13.83 11.31
C LEU A 222 7.16 -13.96 9.82
N GLY A 223 6.96 -15.15 9.27
CA GLY A 223 7.21 -15.44 7.87
C GLY A 223 6.33 -14.61 6.93
N GLY A 224 6.80 -14.41 5.71
CA GLY A 224 6.10 -13.60 4.71
C GLY A 224 4.67 -14.09 4.47
N GLY A 225 3.74 -13.14 4.35
CA GLY A 225 2.32 -13.41 4.16
C GLY A 225 1.60 -14.12 5.32
N THR A 226 2.21 -14.25 6.52
CA THR A 226 1.63 -15.07 7.62
C THR A 226 0.15 -14.75 7.90
N PHE A 227 -0.25 -13.48 7.89
CA PHE A 227 -1.64 -13.04 8.09
C PHE A 227 -2.24 -12.31 6.88
N ASP A 228 -1.64 -12.44 5.69
CA ASP A 228 -2.09 -11.81 4.44
C ASP A 228 -3.60 -12.07 4.19
N GLY A 229 -4.41 -11.01 4.10
CA GLY A 229 -5.87 -11.10 3.93
C GLY A 229 -6.67 -11.54 5.17
N CYS A 230 -6.11 -11.48 6.38
CA CYS A 230 -6.85 -11.72 7.63
C CYS A 230 -7.75 -10.53 8.02
N VAL A 231 -8.69 -10.17 7.14
CA VAL A 231 -9.55 -8.96 7.19
C VAL A 231 -10.38 -8.74 8.48
N LYS A 232 -10.48 -9.74 9.38
CA LYS A 232 -11.17 -9.62 10.70
C LYS A 232 -10.24 -9.59 11.91
N LEU A 233 -8.92 -9.72 11.71
CA LEU A 233 -7.95 -9.75 12.79
C LEU A 233 -7.83 -8.36 13.40
N LYS A 234 -8.17 -8.20 14.68
CA LYS A 234 -8.28 -6.86 15.32
C LYS A 234 -7.00 -6.40 15.99
N SER A 235 -6.22 -7.35 16.50
CA SER A 235 -4.95 -7.11 17.16
C SER A 235 -4.09 -8.38 17.15
N VAL A 236 -2.77 -8.19 17.15
CA VAL A 236 -1.78 -9.26 17.32
C VAL A 236 -0.67 -8.76 18.24
N THR A 237 -0.44 -9.49 19.33
CA THR A 237 0.72 -9.25 20.20
C THR A 237 1.95 -9.93 19.58
N ILE A 238 2.80 -9.15 18.92
CA ILE A 238 4.09 -9.63 18.41
C ILE A 238 5.01 -9.94 19.62
N PRO A 239 5.51 -11.18 19.79
CA PRO A 239 6.38 -11.51 20.91
C PRO A 239 7.71 -10.77 20.89
N SER A 240 8.23 -10.38 22.06
CA SER A 240 9.55 -9.73 22.23
C SER A 240 10.76 -10.63 21.95
N SER A 241 10.52 -11.83 21.42
CA SER A 241 11.53 -12.75 20.90
C SER A 241 11.62 -12.76 19.38
N VAL A 242 10.69 -12.08 18.68
CA VAL A 242 10.69 -11.88 17.23
C VAL A 242 11.69 -10.80 16.86
N TYR A 243 12.58 -11.10 15.89
CA TYR A 243 13.53 -10.12 15.34
C TYR A 243 13.27 -9.75 13.88
N SER A 244 12.37 -10.47 13.21
CA SER A 244 12.15 -10.42 11.76
C SER A 244 10.65 -10.41 11.44
N LEU A 245 10.20 -9.40 10.69
CA LEU A 245 8.86 -9.28 10.13
C LEU A 245 8.99 -9.31 8.61
N GLU A 246 8.70 -10.45 7.98
CA GLU A 246 8.91 -10.63 6.54
C GLU A 246 7.81 -10.01 5.66
N LYS A 247 8.06 -10.00 4.34
CA LYS A 247 7.21 -9.38 3.32
C LYS A 247 5.72 -9.74 3.45
N ASN A 248 4.83 -8.75 3.37
CA ASN A 248 3.37 -8.91 3.47
C ASN A 248 2.85 -9.55 4.79
N ALA A 249 3.63 -9.62 5.88
CA ALA A 249 3.26 -10.43 7.05
C ALA A 249 1.88 -10.11 7.67
N PHE A 250 1.38 -8.88 7.53
CA PHE A 250 0.03 -8.43 7.92
C PHE A 250 -0.71 -7.72 6.77
N LYS A 251 -0.36 -7.99 5.50
CA LYS A 251 -1.02 -7.35 4.35
C LYS A 251 -2.54 -7.57 4.38
N ASP A 252 -3.30 -6.55 3.96
CA ASP A 252 -4.77 -6.56 3.86
C ASP A 252 -5.48 -6.99 5.17
N CYS A 253 -4.83 -6.79 6.32
CA CYS A 253 -5.42 -6.98 7.65
C CYS A 253 -6.32 -5.79 8.04
N THR A 254 -7.35 -5.53 7.23
CA THR A 254 -8.20 -4.32 7.26
C THR A 254 -8.91 -4.04 8.60
N SER A 255 -8.92 -4.95 9.57
CA SER A 255 -9.49 -4.75 10.92
C SER A 255 -8.47 -4.41 12.01
N ILE A 256 -7.16 -4.46 11.73
CA ILE A 256 -6.15 -4.13 12.74
C ILE A 256 -6.21 -2.63 13.01
N GLN A 257 -6.43 -2.26 14.27
CA GLN A 257 -6.52 -0.84 14.69
C GLN A 257 -5.20 -0.30 15.24
N SER A 258 -4.42 -1.15 15.92
CA SER A 258 -3.09 -0.80 16.41
C SER A 258 -2.18 -2.01 16.50
N VAL A 259 -0.89 -1.79 16.23
CA VAL A 259 0.19 -2.78 16.36
C VAL A 259 1.28 -2.20 17.24
N SER A 260 1.91 -3.05 18.06
CA SER A 260 3.13 -2.70 18.78
C SER A 260 4.29 -3.50 18.23
N ILE A 261 5.29 -2.80 17.68
CA ILE A 261 6.54 -3.38 17.16
C ILE A 261 7.52 -3.50 18.34
N PRO A 262 7.95 -4.70 18.75
CA PRO A 262 8.93 -4.85 19.82
C PRO A 262 10.31 -4.32 19.41
N SER A 263 11.08 -3.81 20.37
CA SER A 263 12.46 -3.34 20.16
C SER A 263 13.46 -4.44 19.75
N SER A 264 13.03 -5.71 19.74
CA SER A 264 13.80 -6.84 19.22
C SER A 264 13.76 -6.93 17.69
N VAL A 265 12.80 -6.27 17.01
CA VAL A 265 12.66 -6.31 15.55
C VAL A 265 13.70 -5.40 14.90
N THR A 266 14.59 -6.00 14.10
CA THR A 266 15.68 -5.32 13.38
C THR A 266 15.73 -5.69 11.90
N ASP A 267 14.83 -6.57 11.45
CA ASP A 267 14.74 -7.10 10.09
C ASP A 267 13.30 -6.92 9.60
N PHE A 268 13.13 -6.13 8.54
CA PHE A 268 11.85 -5.68 8.01
C PHE A 268 11.79 -6.00 6.52
N GLY A 269 10.78 -6.77 6.12
CA GLY A 269 10.44 -6.99 4.72
C GLY A 269 9.52 -5.92 4.16
N GLU A 270 9.25 -6.02 2.87
CA GLU A 270 8.39 -5.12 2.10
C GLU A 270 6.90 -5.23 2.52
N ALA A 271 6.15 -4.13 2.43
CA ALA A 271 4.67 -4.12 2.49
C ALA A 271 4.04 -4.81 3.72
N ILE A 272 4.69 -4.78 4.90
CA ILE A 272 4.27 -5.54 6.10
C ILE A 272 2.82 -5.24 6.50
N PHE A 273 2.39 -3.97 6.51
CA PHE A 273 1.04 -3.53 6.85
C PHE A 273 0.32 -2.86 5.66
N ASP A 274 0.73 -3.16 4.42
CA ASP A 274 0.04 -2.67 3.23
C ASP A 274 -1.45 -3.06 3.28
N GLY A 275 -2.34 -2.10 3.02
CA GLY A 275 -3.79 -2.33 3.04
C GLY A 275 -4.40 -2.50 4.45
N CYS A 276 -3.66 -2.21 5.52
CA CYS A 276 -4.21 -2.17 6.89
C CYS A 276 -5.07 -0.92 7.12
N THR A 277 -6.20 -0.82 6.42
CA THR A 277 -7.00 0.41 6.32
C THR A 277 -7.58 0.93 7.64
N SER A 278 -7.79 0.08 8.66
CA SER A 278 -8.22 0.52 10.01
C SER A 278 -7.07 0.92 10.95
N LEU A 279 -5.81 0.75 10.54
CA LEU A 279 -4.64 1.01 11.38
C LEU A 279 -4.56 2.50 11.65
N ASN A 280 -4.79 2.90 12.90
CA ASN A 280 -4.80 4.31 13.32
C ASN A 280 -3.65 4.68 14.26
N ASN A 281 -3.01 3.69 14.88
CA ASN A 281 -1.86 3.91 15.75
C ASN A 281 -0.81 2.79 15.63
N ILE A 282 0.46 3.15 15.45
CA ILE A 282 1.58 2.20 15.56
C ILE A 282 2.46 2.54 16.76
N ASN A 283 2.72 1.56 17.64
CA ASN A 283 3.65 1.72 18.76
C ASN A 283 5.02 1.17 18.38
N ILE A 284 6.06 1.96 18.59
CA ILE A 284 7.44 1.71 18.14
C ILE A 284 8.46 2.12 19.21
N SER A 285 9.58 1.42 19.30
CA SER A 285 10.62 1.69 20.29
C SER A 285 11.57 2.86 19.96
N GLY A 286 11.57 3.36 18.73
CA GLY A 286 12.44 4.44 18.27
C GLY A 286 12.21 4.77 16.79
N ILE A 287 12.73 5.90 16.31
CA ILE A 287 12.44 6.42 14.97
C ILE A 287 12.96 5.51 13.84
N SER A 288 14.07 4.79 14.05
CA SER A 288 14.63 3.87 13.04
C SER A 288 13.74 2.65 12.73
N VAL A 289 12.82 2.29 13.64
CA VAL A 289 11.76 1.31 13.35
C VAL A 289 10.73 1.88 12.38
N PHE A 290 10.47 3.19 12.45
CA PHE A 290 9.54 3.89 11.57
C PHE A 290 10.15 4.12 10.18
N GLU A 291 11.40 4.59 10.13
CA GLU A 291 12.27 4.62 8.95
C GLU A 291 12.25 3.28 8.21
N SER A 292 12.52 2.17 8.93
CA SER A 292 12.50 0.82 8.37
C SER A 292 11.13 0.41 7.80
N LEU A 293 10.02 0.95 8.33
CA LEU A 293 8.68 0.68 7.82
C LEU A 293 8.32 1.56 6.61
N ILE A 294 8.79 2.81 6.56
CA ILE A 294 8.60 3.71 5.42
C ILE A 294 9.41 3.23 4.22
N LEU A 295 10.72 2.99 4.38
CA LEU A 295 11.63 2.56 3.31
C LEU A 295 11.29 1.19 2.72
N ASN A 296 10.55 0.35 3.46
CA ASN A 296 10.04 -0.93 2.97
C ASN A 296 8.57 -0.86 2.49
N HIS A 297 8.04 0.33 2.19
CA HIS A 297 6.64 0.56 1.76
C HIS A 297 5.59 -0.09 2.69
N SER A 298 5.95 -0.32 3.96
CA SER A 298 5.17 -1.17 4.87
C SER A 298 3.95 -0.49 5.46
N LEU A 299 3.76 0.80 5.22
CA LEU A 299 2.60 1.59 5.64
C LEU A 299 1.78 2.09 4.44
N LYS A 300 2.00 1.52 3.25
CA LYS A 300 1.19 1.71 2.05
C LYS A 300 -0.29 1.48 2.34
N ASN A 301 -1.19 2.27 1.73
CA ASN A 301 -2.64 2.12 1.90
C ASN A 301 -3.11 2.10 3.38
N THR A 302 -2.49 2.91 4.28
CA THR A 302 -2.92 3.08 5.68
C THR A 302 -3.58 4.45 5.94
N PRO A 303 -4.70 4.81 5.27
CA PRO A 303 -5.24 6.18 5.27
C PRO A 303 -5.77 6.67 6.64
N ASN A 304 -5.96 5.78 7.62
CA ASN A 304 -6.35 6.16 8.98
C ASN A 304 -5.17 6.30 9.96
N LEU A 305 -3.92 6.04 9.53
CA LEU A 305 -2.75 6.05 10.42
C LEU A 305 -2.34 7.49 10.75
N THR A 306 -2.90 8.03 11.83
CA THR A 306 -2.68 9.41 12.30
C THR A 306 -1.82 9.50 13.57
N LYS A 307 -1.48 8.35 14.18
CA LYS A 307 -0.78 8.29 15.47
C LYS A 307 0.43 7.37 15.50
N ILE A 308 1.42 7.78 16.27
CA ILE A 308 2.60 6.98 16.63
C ILE A 308 2.71 6.99 18.16
N ASN A 309 2.88 5.82 18.78
CA ASN A 309 2.92 5.67 20.24
C ASN A 309 1.71 6.29 21.01
N ASN A 310 0.55 6.34 20.35
CA ASN A 310 -0.72 6.96 20.77
C ASN A 310 -0.74 8.51 20.76
N GLU A 311 0.35 9.15 20.37
CA GLU A 311 0.45 10.58 20.13
C GLU A 311 0.04 10.90 18.69
N SER A 312 -0.68 12.00 18.45
CA SER A 312 -0.95 12.47 17.09
C SER A 312 0.34 12.90 16.40
N VAL A 313 0.45 12.57 15.11
CA VAL A 313 1.56 12.98 14.25
C VAL A 313 1.37 14.40 13.73
N VAL A 314 0.12 14.79 13.43
CA VAL A 314 -0.26 16.18 13.15
C VAL A 314 -0.75 16.86 14.42
N LEU A 315 -0.32 18.10 14.63
CA LEU A 315 -0.71 18.98 15.74
C LEU A 315 -1.16 20.35 15.19
N TYR A 316 -1.83 21.15 16.01
CA TYR A 316 -2.45 22.40 15.59
C TYR A 316 -2.10 23.56 16.55
N ARG A 317 -1.56 24.67 16.02
CA ARG A 317 -1.15 25.85 16.82
C ARG A 317 -1.92 27.12 16.44
N SER A 318 -2.44 27.83 17.44
CA SER A 318 -3.17 29.08 17.23
C SER A 318 -2.21 30.28 17.08
N LYS A 319 -2.14 30.86 15.88
CA LYS A 319 -1.47 32.15 15.64
C LYS A 319 -2.39 33.32 16.07
N ARG A 320 -1.79 34.41 16.57
CA ARG A 320 -2.49 35.55 17.20
C ARG A 320 -3.49 36.29 16.29
N TYR A 321 -3.33 36.16 14.97
CA TYR A 321 -4.15 36.83 13.95
C TYR A 321 -4.65 35.86 12.86
N SER A 322 -4.56 34.54 13.06
CA SER A 322 -5.06 33.57 12.11
C SER A 322 -6.52 33.19 12.43
N PRO A 323 -7.43 33.09 11.44
CA PRO A 323 -8.81 32.68 11.68
C PRO A 323 -8.95 31.19 12.04
N ILE A 324 -7.94 30.36 11.74
CA ILE A 324 -7.88 28.95 12.15
C ILE A 324 -6.48 28.57 12.67
N ALA A 325 -6.38 27.44 13.38
CA ALA A 325 -5.09 26.92 13.83
C ALA A 325 -4.28 26.36 12.66
N GLU A 326 -2.97 26.59 12.70
CA GLU A 326 -1.98 26.12 11.74
C GLU A 326 -1.60 24.67 12.04
N PRO A 327 -1.65 23.74 11.06
CA PRO A 327 -1.16 22.39 11.24
C PRO A 327 0.37 22.36 11.25
N TYR A 328 0.95 21.41 11.96
CA TYR A 328 2.38 21.12 11.92
C TYR A 328 2.65 19.69 12.39
N PHE A 329 3.70 19.07 11.89
CA PHE A 329 4.13 17.77 12.40
C PHE A 329 4.68 17.89 13.82
N ASN A 330 4.31 16.93 14.66
CA ASN A 330 4.83 16.74 16.01
C ASN A 330 6.36 16.65 15.99
N SER A 331 7.05 17.49 16.76
CA SER A 331 8.51 17.69 16.71
C SER A 331 9.36 16.48 17.14
N LYS A 332 8.70 15.37 17.49
CA LYS A 332 9.31 14.05 17.75
C LYS A 332 9.45 13.22 16.46
N TYR A 333 8.76 13.63 15.40
CA TYR A 333 8.64 12.93 14.12
C TYR A 333 8.84 13.85 12.89
N SER A 334 8.74 15.17 13.05
CA SER A 334 8.83 16.17 11.97
C SER A 334 10.03 15.99 11.06
N ASP A 335 11.22 15.91 11.65
CA ASP A 335 12.48 16.02 10.92
C ASP A 335 12.64 14.79 10.01
N PHE A 336 12.35 13.61 10.55
CA PHE A 336 12.24 12.37 9.78
C PHE A 336 11.18 12.44 8.67
N ILE A 337 10.00 13.03 8.92
CA ILE A 337 8.93 13.16 7.92
C ILE A 337 9.35 14.09 6.78
N TYR A 338 10.05 15.19 7.06
CA TYR A 338 10.58 16.10 6.04
C TYR A 338 11.84 15.57 5.34
N GLU A 339 12.60 14.66 5.95
CA GLU A 339 13.68 13.93 5.27
C GLU A 339 13.12 12.83 4.34
N ASN A 340 12.01 12.20 4.72
CA ASN A 340 11.46 11.00 4.09
C ASN A 340 10.07 11.22 3.45
N PHE A 341 9.81 12.40 2.86
CA PHE A 341 8.59 12.64 2.08
C PHE A 341 8.66 12.15 0.62
N ASP A 342 9.78 11.56 0.21
CA ASP A 342 9.99 10.88 -1.09
C ASP A 342 9.21 9.55 -1.19
N ILE A 343 7.96 9.62 -0.77
CA ILE A 343 6.97 8.56 -0.73
C ILE A 343 5.98 8.90 -1.84
N THR A 344 6.03 8.14 -2.94
CA THR A 344 5.05 8.27 -4.03
C THR A 344 3.62 8.29 -3.46
N ASP A 345 2.70 9.01 -4.09
CA ASP A 345 1.33 9.17 -3.61
C ASP A 345 0.63 7.87 -3.19
N ALA A 346 0.95 6.78 -3.88
CA ALA A 346 0.42 5.45 -3.59
C ALA A 346 0.91 4.83 -2.27
N ASP A 347 1.93 5.37 -1.60
CA ASP A 347 2.57 4.81 -0.39
C ASP A 347 2.35 5.64 0.89
N ARG A 348 1.80 6.86 0.79
CA ARG A 348 1.68 7.81 1.92
C ARG A 348 0.74 7.31 3.04
N PRO A 349 1.21 7.25 4.31
CA PRO A 349 0.35 7.00 5.47
C PRO A 349 -0.64 8.13 5.78
N GLY A 350 -1.70 7.81 6.54
CA GLY A 350 -2.81 8.74 6.84
C GLY A 350 -2.46 10.11 7.44
N PHE A 351 -1.36 10.25 8.18
CA PHE A 351 -0.94 11.53 8.73
C PHE A 351 -0.42 12.53 7.68
N TYR A 352 0.08 12.06 6.52
CA TYR A 352 0.37 12.95 5.38
C TYR A 352 -0.94 13.54 4.84
N GLU A 353 -1.97 12.71 4.68
CA GLU A 353 -3.30 13.15 4.23
C GLU A 353 -3.99 14.07 5.24
N GLU A 354 -3.81 13.84 6.55
CA GLU A 354 -4.29 14.75 7.61
C GLU A 354 -3.57 16.10 7.54
N PHE A 355 -2.25 16.11 7.35
CA PHE A 355 -1.47 17.34 7.25
C PHE A 355 -1.85 18.15 6.00
N LEU A 356 -1.74 17.56 4.80
CA LEU A 356 -2.00 18.26 3.54
C LEU A 356 -3.42 18.86 3.49
N LYS A 357 -4.43 18.08 3.91
CA LYS A 357 -5.83 18.56 3.92
C LYS A 357 -6.10 19.62 4.98
N ALA A 358 -5.29 19.68 6.04
CA ALA A 358 -5.34 20.77 7.01
C ALA A 358 -4.57 22.01 6.52
N ASP A 359 -3.45 21.83 5.83
CA ASP A 359 -2.54 22.91 5.46
C ASP A 359 -3.05 23.69 4.25
N ILE A 360 -3.52 23.00 3.20
CA ILE A 360 -4.27 23.62 2.08
C ILE A 360 -5.40 24.51 2.61
N LYS A 361 -6.14 24.05 3.63
CA LYS A 361 -7.21 24.80 4.31
C LYS A 361 -6.70 25.97 5.14
N TYR A 362 -5.55 25.84 5.77
CA TYR A 362 -4.89 26.90 6.50
C TYR A 362 -4.40 28.01 5.56
N ILE A 363 -3.75 27.65 4.46
CA ILE A 363 -3.22 28.57 3.44
C ILE A 363 -4.36 29.35 2.78
N VAL A 364 -5.39 28.66 2.26
CA VAL A 364 -6.54 29.33 1.63
C VAL A 364 -7.21 30.30 2.59
N LYS A 365 -7.44 29.91 3.86
CA LYS A 365 -8.08 30.78 4.86
C LYS A 365 -7.19 31.88 5.46
N THR A 366 -5.89 31.90 5.16
CA THR A 366 -4.98 32.95 5.63
C THR A 366 -4.54 33.91 4.52
N ASN A 367 -4.61 33.50 3.25
CA ASN A 367 -4.27 34.34 2.10
C ASN A 367 -5.51 34.82 1.30
N THR A 368 -6.69 34.21 1.49
CA THR A 368 -7.94 34.61 0.80
C THR A 368 -9.08 34.96 1.75
N ASN A 369 -10.05 35.73 1.26
CA ASN A 369 -11.28 36.06 1.97
C ASN A 369 -12.51 36.17 1.03
N SER A 370 -13.71 36.20 1.60
CA SER A 370 -14.98 36.16 0.85
C SER A 370 -15.41 37.48 0.20
N GLN A 371 -14.58 38.53 0.20
CA GLN A 371 -14.83 39.78 -0.53
C GLN A 371 -13.96 39.93 -1.78
N GLN A 372 -12.95 39.06 -1.97
CA GLN A 372 -12.11 39.04 -3.16
C GLN A 372 -12.86 38.47 -4.37
N THR A 373 -12.54 38.96 -5.56
CA THR A 373 -12.86 38.31 -6.84
C THR A 373 -12.15 36.96 -6.95
N ASP A 374 -12.54 36.10 -7.89
CA ASP A 374 -11.79 34.85 -8.11
C ASP A 374 -10.38 35.13 -8.63
N ALA A 375 -10.21 36.18 -9.44
CA ALA A 375 -8.89 36.64 -9.92
C ALA A 375 -7.96 37.02 -8.76
N GLN A 376 -8.48 37.75 -7.76
CA GLN A 376 -7.75 38.14 -6.56
C GLN A 376 -7.36 36.96 -5.65
N LYS A 377 -8.24 35.95 -5.53
CA LYS A 377 -7.92 34.72 -4.78
C LYS A 377 -6.85 33.92 -5.51
N ALA A 378 -7.00 33.76 -6.84
CA ALA A 378 -6.02 33.08 -7.67
C ALA A 378 -4.64 33.75 -7.56
N LYS A 379 -4.59 35.09 -7.63
CA LYS A 379 -3.34 35.83 -7.46
C LYS A 379 -2.74 35.64 -6.07
N ALA A 380 -3.54 35.80 -5.01
CA ALA A 380 -3.05 35.64 -3.63
C ALA A 380 -2.53 34.21 -3.32
N LEU A 381 -3.03 33.18 -4.02
CA LEU A 381 -2.58 31.80 -3.89
C LEU A 381 -1.37 31.49 -4.77
N HIS A 382 -1.33 32.01 -5.99
CA HIS A 382 -0.16 32.00 -6.87
C HIS A 382 1.04 32.66 -6.18
N ASP A 383 0.87 33.90 -5.73
CA ASP A 383 1.88 34.66 -4.99
C ASP A 383 2.37 33.89 -3.76
N TRP A 384 1.46 33.18 -3.06
CA TRP A 384 1.84 32.34 -1.92
C TRP A 384 2.73 31.15 -2.34
N VAL A 385 2.44 30.47 -3.46
CA VAL A 385 3.26 29.35 -3.97
C VAL A 385 4.67 29.83 -4.32
N CYS A 386 4.80 30.88 -5.14
CA CYS A 386 6.10 31.40 -5.57
C CYS A 386 6.94 31.94 -4.39
N ASN A 387 6.29 32.47 -3.33
CA ASN A 387 7.00 32.90 -2.11
C ASN A 387 7.27 31.75 -1.10
N LYS A 388 6.85 30.50 -1.38
CA LYS A 388 6.91 29.37 -0.43
C LYS A 388 7.97 28.32 -0.75
N VAL A 389 8.29 28.09 -2.01
CA VAL A 389 9.28 27.08 -2.45
C VAL A 389 10.23 27.68 -3.49
N GLU A 390 11.45 27.17 -3.55
CA GLU A 390 12.38 27.48 -4.64
C GLU A 390 12.23 26.47 -5.79
N TYR A 391 12.41 26.91 -7.02
CA TYR A 391 12.50 25.99 -8.15
C TYR A 391 13.69 25.02 -7.99
N ALA A 392 13.49 23.74 -8.33
CA ALA A 392 14.50 22.70 -8.17
C ALA A 392 15.39 22.52 -9.41
N PHE A 393 16.65 22.17 -9.15
CA PHE A 393 17.69 21.96 -10.15
C PHE A 393 18.35 20.59 -9.93
N ASP A 394 18.90 19.99 -11.00
CA ASP A 394 19.67 18.75 -10.96
C ASP A 394 21.09 18.94 -10.35
N GLU A 395 21.89 17.87 -10.28
CA GLU A 395 23.26 17.93 -9.75
C GLU A 395 24.21 18.78 -10.61
N GLU A 396 23.89 18.94 -11.90
CA GLU A 396 24.59 19.76 -12.87
C GLU A 396 24.17 21.25 -12.86
N GLY A 397 23.03 21.59 -12.25
CA GLY A 397 22.48 22.95 -12.14
C GLY A 397 21.47 23.34 -13.23
N ASN A 398 20.94 22.39 -13.99
CA ASN A 398 19.83 22.60 -14.94
C ASN A 398 18.47 22.41 -14.22
N PRO A 399 17.35 22.89 -14.81
CA PRO A 399 15.99 22.54 -14.35
C PRO A 399 15.80 21.05 -14.07
N ALA A 400 15.25 20.71 -12.91
CA ALA A 400 14.90 19.32 -12.59
C ALA A 400 13.54 18.93 -13.21
N HIS A 401 13.44 17.67 -13.67
CA HIS A 401 12.25 17.13 -14.35
C HIS A 401 11.69 15.84 -13.72
N THR A 402 12.30 15.33 -12.65
CA THR A 402 11.81 14.16 -11.90
C THR A 402 12.30 14.19 -10.46
N GLY A 403 11.45 13.84 -9.50
CA GLY A 403 11.86 13.69 -8.08
C GLY A 403 10.67 13.79 -7.12
N LYS A 404 10.95 13.83 -5.82
CA LYS A 404 9.97 14.19 -4.78
C LYS A 404 9.48 15.64 -4.91
N GLU A 405 10.21 16.45 -5.65
CA GLU A 405 9.89 17.82 -6.03
C GLU A 405 8.71 17.87 -7.05
N ALA A 406 8.39 16.76 -7.71
CA ALA A 406 7.33 16.63 -8.73
C ALA A 406 5.94 16.28 -8.17
N ILE A 407 5.86 15.92 -6.89
CA ILE A 407 4.62 15.44 -6.26
C ILE A 407 3.87 16.60 -5.61
N ASP A 408 2.56 16.47 -5.46
CA ASP A 408 1.70 17.55 -4.95
C ASP A 408 2.04 18.05 -3.53
N SER A 409 2.72 17.25 -2.71
CA SER A 409 3.15 17.65 -1.38
C SER A 409 4.41 18.53 -1.38
N SER A 410 5.13 18.66 -2.50
CA SER A 410 6.40 19.42 -2.57
C SER A 410 6.23 20.89 -2.18
N VAL A 411 5.19 21.56 -2.67
CA VAL A 411 4.85 22.95 -2.32
C VAL A 411 4.55 23.14 -0.81
N PHE A 412 3.97 22.12 -0.16
CA PHE A 412 3.56 22.19 1.25
C PHE A 412 4.62 21.68 2.23
N MET A 413 5.44 20.71 1.83
CA MET A 413 6.36 19.96 2.69
C MET A 413 7.83 20.05 2.30
N GLY A 414 8.13 20.46 1.06
CA GLY A 414 9.49 20.73 0.60
C GLY A 414 9.88 22.19 0.79
N ASP A 415 11.19 22.42 0.71
CA ASP A 415 11.77 23.73 0.41
C ASP A 415 11.81 23.99 -1.11
N LYS A 416 11.61 22.94 -1.93
CA LYS A 416 11.70 22.99 -3.40
C LYS A 416 10.61 22.19 -4.12
N ALA A 417 10.29 22.59 -5.34
CA ALA A 417 9.39 21.89 -6.26
C ALA A 417 9.84 22.04 -7.72
N ILE A 418 9.27 21.23 -8.63
CA ILE A 418 9.35 21.39 -10.10
C ILE A 418 7.95 21.64 -10.68
N CYS A 419 7.82 21.81 -12.00
CA CYS A 419 6.56 22.27 -12.62
C CYS A 419 5.33 21.43 -12.24
N GLU A 420 5.48 20.11 -12.17
CA GLU A 420 4.45 19.17 -11.71
C GLU A 420 4.03 19.43 -10.27
N GLY A 421 4.98 19.76 -9.39
CA GLY A 421 4.74 20.08 -7.98
C GLY A 421 4.04 21.43 -7.80
N TYR A 422 4.52 22.48 -8.46
CA TYR A 422 3.89 23.81 -8.48
C TYR A 422 2.44 23.72 -9.00
N ALA A 423 2.24 23.12 -10.18
CA ALA A 423 0.94 23.06 -10.83
C ALA A 423 -0.07 22.19 -10.07
N GLN A 424 0.35 21.07 -9.47
CA GLN A 424 -0.53 20.29 -8.59
C GLN A 424 -0.84 21.03 -7.29
N GLY A 425 0.16 21.65 -6.66
CA GLY A 425 -0.02 22.40 -5.40
C GLY A 425 -0.96 23.60 -5.57
N LEU A 426 -0.79 24.38 -6.64
CA LEU A 426 -1.66 25.51 -6.94
C LEU A 426 -3.08 25.06 -7.35
N ALA A 427 -3.23 23.99 -8.15
CA ALA A 427 -4.54 23.43 -8.46
C ALA A 427 -5.32 23.03 -7.19
N LEU A 428 -4.66 22.42 -6.20
CA LEU A 428 -5.29 22.05 -4.92
C LEU A 428 -5.73 23.27 -4.10
N LEU A 429 -4.91 24.32 -4.09
CA LEU A 429 -5.23 25.59 -3.41
C LEU A 429 -6.42 26.31 -4.07
N LEU A 430 -6.43 26.39 -5.41
CA LEU A 430 -7.52 26.99 -6.16
C LEU A 430 -8.84 26.25 -5.93
N ASN A 431 -8.85 24.91 -6.00
CA ASN A 431 -10.06 24.12 -5.79
C ASN A 431 -10.61 24.23 -4.35
N GLU A 432 -9.76 24.29 -3.30
CA GLU A 432 -10.24 24.54 -1.92
C GLU A 432 -10.71 26.00 -1.72
N ALA A 433 -10.21 26.96 -2.52
CA ALA A 433 -10.74 28.33 -2.58
C ALA A 433 -12.07 28.45 -3.35
N GLY A 434 -12.53 27.36 -3.99
CA GLY A 434 -13.76 27.31 -4.78
C GLY A 434 -13.59 27.63 -6.27
N ILE A 435 -12.35 27.79 -6.74
CA ILE A 435 -12.00 28.04 -8.13
C ILE A 435 -11.77 26.70 -8.84
N GLU A 436 -12.55 26.43 -9.88
CA GLU A 436 -12.42 25.24 -10.71
C GLU A 436 -11.07 25.30 -11.45
N ALA A 437 -10.14 24.41 -11.10
CA ALA A 437 -8.77 24.42 -11.62
C ALA A 437 -8.24 23.03 -11.92
N TYR A 438 -7.42 22.93 -12.97
CA TYR A 438 -6.88 21.70 -13.53
C TYR A 438 -5.38 21.82 -13.79
N THR A 439 -4.74 20.67 -14.04
CA THR A 439 -3.40 20.56 -14.61
C THR A 439 -3.48 20.30 -16.11
N ALA A 440 -2.64 20.97 -16.90
CA ALA A 440 -2.39 20.68 -18.30
C ALA A 440 -0.92 20.29 -18.49
N ASP A 441 -0.61 19.43 -19.48
CA ASP A 441 0.76 19.19 -19.95
C ASP A 441 1.01 19.85 -21.31
N ASN A 442 2.27 20.21 -21.55
CA ASN A 442 2.84 20.34 -22.88
C ASN A 442 4.28 19.78 -22.93
N ASN A 443 4.43 18.53 -23.38
CA ASN A 443 5.73 17.87 -23.64
C ASN A 443 6.60 17.65 -22.38
N GLY A 444 6.00 17.39 -21.22
CA GLY A 444 6.73 17.24 -19.96
C GLY A 444 6.96 18.58 -19.25
N HIS A 445 5.98 19.47 -19.34
CA HIS A 445 5.90 20.71 -18.56
C HIS A 445 4.46 20.91 -18.11
N LEU A 446 4.23 20.85 -16.80
CA LEU A 446 2.91 20.89 -16.20
C LEU A 446 2.58 22.29 -15.66
N TRP A 447 1.38 22.76 -15.96
CA TRP A 447 0.91 24.13 -15.76
C TRP A 447 -0.59 24.12 -15.46
N ASN A 448 -1.19 25.27 -15.09
CA ASN A 448 -2.58 25.32 -14.64
C ASN A 448 -3.54 25.95 -15.64
N MET A 449 -4.72 25.33 -15.78
CA MET A 449 -5.91 25.93 -16.36
C MET A 449 -6.89 26.22 -15.21
N ALA A 450 -7.28 27.48 -15.00
CA ALA A 450 -8.13 27.93 -13.90
C ALA A 450 -9.32 28.75 -14.40
N LYS A 451 -10.48 28.61 -13.77
CA LYS A 451 -11.72 29.26 -14.19
C LYS A 451 -12.06 30.45 -13.30
N ILE A 452 -11.82 31.65 -13.82
CA ILE A 452 -11.98 32.92 -13.12
C ILE A 452 -13.21 33.65 -13.63
N ASP A 453 -14.14 33.97 -12.73
CA ASP A 453 -15.39 34.73 -12.99
C ASP A 453 -16.25 34.17 -14.15
N GLY A 454 -16.04 32.90 -14.52
CA GLY A 454 -16.76 32.15 -15.56
C GLY A 454 -15.90 31.76 -16.78
N HIS A 455 -14.74 32.39 -16.95
CA HIS A 455 -13.84 32.24 -18.09
C HIS A 455 -12.62 31.40 -17.70
N TYR A 456 -12.09 30.58 -18.61
CA TYR A 456 -10.84 29.84 -18.35
C TYR A 456 -9.63 30.70 -18.67
N PHE A 457 -8.55 30.49 -17.92
CA PHE A 457 -7.26 31.17 -18.02
C PHE A 457 -6.12 30.22 -17.71
N HIS A 458 -4.99 30.42 -18.40
CA HIS A 458 -3.75 29.73 -18.08
C HIS A 458 -2.97 30.45 -16.98
N ILE A 459 -2.33 29.69 -16.09
CA ILE A 459 -1.47 30.17 -15.00
C ILE A 459 -0.22 29.28 -14.92
N ASP A 460 0.97 29.88 -14.92
CA ASP A 460 2.24 29.16 -14.72
C ASP A 460 3.08 29.76 -13.59
N ALA A 461 2.82 29.28 -12.37
CA ALA A 461 3.56 29.68 -11.17
C ALA A 461 5.05 29.28 -11.20
N THR A 462 5.46 28.37 -12.09
CA THR A 462 6.85 27.91 -12.19
C THR A 462 7.69 28.88 -13.00
N TRP A 463 7.20 29.30 -14.16
CA TRP A 463 7.90 30.29 -14.98
C TRP A 463 7.82 31.70 -14.40
N ASP A 464 6.68 32.09 -13.81
CA ASP A 464 6.56 33.39 -13.14
C ASP A 464 7.49 33.49 -11.90
N ASP A 465 7.69 32.40 -11.13
CA ASP A 465 8.70 32.33 -10.07
C ASP A 465 10.14 32.35 -10.63
N TYR A 466 10.48 31.41 -11.52
CA TYR A 466 11.83 31.26 -12.08
C TYR A 466 12.34 32.54 -12.79
N THR A 467 11.44 33.30 -13.42
CA THR A 467 11.77 34.57 -14.08
C THR A 467 11.56 35.80 -13.20
N ASN A 468 10.93 35.65 -12.02
CA ASN A 468 10.39 36.74 -11.21
C ASN A 468 9.57 37.73 -12.08
N SER A 469 8.56 37.20 -12.78
CA SER A 469 7.64 37.97 -13.62
C SER A 469 6.17 37.59 -13.36
N TYR A 470 5.25 38.24 -14.06
CA TYR A 470 3.82 37.89 -14.10
C TYR A 470 3.38 37.79 -15.57
N ASN A 471 4.24 37.15 -16.36
CA ASN A 471 4.07 37.03 -17.81
C ASN A 471 3.16 35.86 -18.15
N TYR A 472 3.05 34.87 -17.27
CA TYR A 472 2.29 33.64 -17.48
C TYR A 472 1.07 33.52 -16.55
N PHE A 473 0.80 34.55 -15.74
CA PHE A 473 -0.42 34.67 -14.93
C PHE A 473 -1.62 35.18 -15.75
N LEU A 474 -2.70 34.39 -15.77
CA LEU A 474 -3.99 34.66 -16.42
C LEU A 474 -3.89 35.06 -17.90
N LYS A 475 -3.25 34.20 -18.71
CA LYS A 475 -3.07 34.42 -20.15
C LYS A 475 -3.92 33.50 -21.03
N SER A 476 -4.03 33.90 -22.29
CA SER A 476 -4.76 33.25 -23.38
C SER A 476 -4.01 32.10 -24.05
N ASP A 477 -4.77 31.29 -24.79
CA ASP A 477 -4.30 30.29 -25.73
C ASP A 477 -3.31 30.88 -26.75
N SER A 478 -3.50 32.14 -27.16
CA SER A 478 -2.65 32.83 -28.13
C SER A 478 -1.24 33.11 -27.59
N VAL A 479 -1.12 33.57 -26.34
CA VAL A 479 0.15 33.90 -25.69
C VAL A 479 1.03 32.65 -25.53
N PHE A 480 0.54 31.62 -24.84
CA PHE A 480 1.33 30.39 -24.64
C PHE A 480 1.64 29.65 -25.97
N SER A 481 0.75 29.75 -26.98
CA SER A 481 1.02 29.22 -28.33
C SER A 481 2.17 29.93 -29.06
N ALA A 482 2.40 31.22 -28.75
CA ALA A 482 3.47 32.03 -29.34
C ALA A 482 4.84 31.58 -28.82
N ASP A 483 4.97 31.34 -27.52
CA ASP A 483 6.18 30.85 -26.85
C ASP A 483 6.51 29.38 -27.17
N GLY A 484 5.70 28.73 -28.02
CA GLY A 484 5.98 27.43 -28.61
C GLY A 484 5.16 26.27 -28.02
N HIS A 485 4.31 26.54 -27.03
CA HIS A 485 3.47 25.53 -26.41
C HIS A 485 2.24 25.28 -27.30
N ARG A 486 2.32 24.33 -28.25
CA ARG A 486 1.31 24.16 -29.32
C ARG A 486 0.50 22.86 -29.27
N THR A 487 0.68 22.04 -28.24
CA THR A 487 0.08 20.71 -28.14
C THR A 487 -0.32 20.44 -26.71
N TRP A 488 -1.59 20.67 -26.38
CA TRP A 488 -2.08 20.69 -25.00
C TRP A 488 -3.07 19.59 -24.70
N HIS A 489 -2.89 18.97 -23.54
CA HIS A 489 -3.78 17.96 -22.99
C HIS A 489 -4.09 18.31 -21.54
N LEU A 490 -5.38 18.27 -21.16
CA LEU A 490 -5.76 18.27 -19.76
C LEU A 490 -5.29 16.95 -19.16
N GLU A 491 -4.27 17.00 -18.30
CA GLU A 491 -3.83 15.83 -17.58
C GLU A 491 -4.55 15.74 -16.24
N THR A 492 -5.14 14.58 -15.98
CA THR A 492 -5.32 14.16 -14.59
C THR A 492 -3.94 13.78 -14.10
N ALA A 493 -3.29 14.66 -13.33
CA ALA A 493 -2.05 14.32 -12.65
C ALA A 493 -2.21 13.01 -11.86
N ASN A 494 -1.12 12.32 -11.53
CA ASN A 494 -1.15 11.04 -10.78
C ASN A 494 -1.49 11.22 -9.28
N ASN A 495 -2.53 12.01 -9.02
CA ASN A 495 -2.96 12.58 -7.76
C ASN A 495 -4.48 12.45 -7.63
N SER A 496 -4.94 11.56 -6.76
CA SER A 496 -6.37 11.27 -6.54
C SER A 496 -7.17 12.39 -5.87
N ARG A 497 -6.54 13.54 -5.58
CA ARG A 497 -7.16 14.72 -4.95
C ARG A 497 -7.61 15.77 -5.98
N LEU A 498 -7.13 15.69 -7.23
CA LEU A 498 -7.58 16.53 -8.35
C LEU A 498 -8.70 15.85 -9.15
N PRO A 499 -9.51 16.61 -9.92
CA PRO A 499 -10.58 16.03 -10.74
C PRO A 499 -10.04 15.13 -11.87
N ASP A 500 -10.76 14.04 -12.17
CA ASP A 500 -10.54 13.27 -13.40
C ASP A 500 -11.04 14.09 -14.60
N VAL A 501 -10.08 14.58 -15.39
CA VAL A 501 -10.29 15.39 -16.59
C VAL A 501 -9.99 14.63 -17.88
N SER A 502 -9.66 13.33 -17.80
CA SER A 502 -9.19 12.50 -18.92
C SER A 502 -10.17 12.34 -20.10
N SER A 503 -11.42 12.77 -19.93
CA SER A 503 -12.49 12.75 -20.93
C SER A 503 -13.07 14.14 -21.25
N ILE A 504 -12.53 15.20 -20.66
CA ILE A 504 -12.98 16.59 -20.86
C ILE A 504 -12.19 17.18 -22.04
N PRO A 505 -12.84 17.79 -23.05
CA PRO A 505 -12.12 18.55 -24.07
C PRO A 505 -11.46 19.77 -23.42
N LEU A 506 -10.25 20.10 -23.87
CA LEU A 506 -9.54 21.30 -23.41
C LEU A 506 -10.44 22.54 -23.58
N PRO A 507 -10.74 23.30 -22.51
CA PRO A 507 -11.56 24.50 -22.63
C PRO A 507 -10.80 25.59 -23.38
N GLU A 508 -11.53 26.40 -24.14
CA GLU A 508 -11.00 27.55 -24.86
C GLU A 508 -10.68 28.69 -23.88
N CYS A 509 -9.49 29.26 -24.01
CA CYS A 509 -9.05 30.48 -23.32
C CYS A 509 -8.67 31.55 -24.37
N PRO A 510 -9.66 32.18 -25.04
CA PRO A 510 -9.39 33.04 -26.19
C PRO A 510 -8.64 34.34 -25.86
N TYR A 511 -8.83 34.90 -24.65
CA TYR A 511 -8.47 36.27 -24.30
C TYR A 511 -7.67 36.32 -22.99
N SER A 512 -6.72 37.25 -22.88
CA SER A 512 -5.85 37.42 -21.71
C SER A 512 -6.39 38.45 -20.71
N VAL A 513 -5.94 38.46 -19.45
CA VAL A 513 -6.15 39.65 -18.60
C VAL A 513 -5.41 40.85 -19.19
N GLY A 514 -6.16 41.92 -19.48
CA GLY A 514 -5.73 43.11 -20.19
C GLY A 514 -6.36 43.29 -21.59
N ASP A 515 -6.87 42.20 -22.18
CA ASP A 515 -7.60 42.12 -23.46
C ASP A 515 -9.08 42.47 -23.22
N ALA A 516 -9.30 43.74 -22.89
CA ALA A 516 -10.55 44.27 -22.34
C ALA A 516 -11.67 44.35 -23.38
N ASP A 517 -11.34 44.60 -24.65
CA ASP A 517 -12.32 44.68 -25.74
C ASP A 517 -12.60 43.33 -26.43
N ARG A 518 -11.64 42.38 -26.33
CA ARG A 518 -11.71 40.99 -26.77
C ARG A 518 -11.58 40.77 -28.28
N ASP A 519 -10.66 41.49 -28.92
CA ASP A 519 -10.21 41.19 -30.28
C ASP A 519 -9.10 40.11 -30.32
N GLY A 520 -8.31 39.94 -29.26
CA GLY A 520 -7.29 38.91 -29.09
C GLY A 520 -5.84 39.40 -28.99
N ASP A 521 -5.59 40.69 -29.23
CA ASP A 521 -4.32 41.38 -28.94
C ASP A 521 -4.47 42.25 -27.67
N ILE A 522 -3.35 42.71 -27.04
CA ILE A 522 -3.39 43.70 -25.95
C ILE A 522 -2.71 44.99 -26.41
N ASP A 523 -3.49 46.05 -26.56
CA ASP A 523 -3.18 47.19 -27.41
C ASP A 523 -3.81 48.50 -26.85
N LYS A 524 -3.76 49.59 -27.62
CA LYS A 524 -4.37 50.88 -27.28
C LYS A 524 -5.89 50.87 -27.36
N ASP A 525 -6.50 49.98 -28.14
CA ASP A 525 -7.95 49.93 -28.23
C ASP A 525 -8.60 49.33 -26.96
N ASP A 526 -7.91 48.48 -26.18
CA ASP A 526 -8.28 48.15 -24.79
C ASP A 526 -8.33 49.37 -23.88
N ILE A 527 -7.29 50.20 -23.95
CA ILE A 527 -7.19 51.44 -23.18
C ILE A 527 -8.33 52.39 -23.57
N ASN A 528 -8.66 52.47 -24.87
CA ASN A 528 -9.82 53.21 -25.36
C ASN A 528 -11.14 52.61 -24.86
N PHE A 529 -11.28 51.28 -24.84
CA PHE A 529 -12.47 50.56 -24.40
C PHE A 529 -12.74 50.76 -22.90
N ILE A 530 -11.72 50.58 -22.04
CA ILE A 530 -11.78 50.88 -20.60
C ILE A 530 -12.18 52.35 -20.39
N GLN A 531 -11.51 53.30 -21.06
CA GLN A 531 -11.86 54.73 -20.94
C GLN A 531 -13.31 55.02 -21.37
N ARG A 532 -13.81 54.37 -22.43
CA ARG A 532 -15.21 54.50 -22.86
C ARG A 532 -16.18 53.90 -21.85
N TYR A 533 -15.87 52.75 -21.25
CA TYR A 533 -16.66 52.15 -20.17
C TYR A 533 -16.73 53.08 -18.96
N LEU A 534 -15.61 53.69 -18.54
CA LEU A 534 -15.57 54.68 -17.45
C LEU A 534 -16.36 55.96 -17.75
N LEU A 535 -16.50 56.31 -19.03
CA LEU A 535 -17.37 57.41 -19.49
C LEU A 535 -18.85 57.00 -19.68
N GLY A 536 -19.21 55.74 -19.42
CA GLY A 536 -20.57 55.20 -19.64
C GLY A 536 -20.94 55.05 -21.11
N LEU A 537 -19.95 54.96 -22.00
CA LEU A 537 -20.11 54.81 -23.46
C LEU A 537 -20.03 53.34 -23.91
N GLU A 538 -19.46 52.45 -23.09
CA GLU A 538 -19.47 50.99 -23.28
C GLU A 538 -20.04 50.26 -22.07
N ASN A 539 -20.35 48.97 -22.23
CA ASN A 539 -20.86 48.10 -21.17
C ASN A 539 -20.06 46.80 -21.12
N ILE A 540 -19.55 46.45 -19.93
CA ILE A 540 -18.83 45.20 -19.67
C ILE A 540 -19.77 44.28 -18.86
N ALA A 541 -19.94 43.03 -19.28
CA ALA A 541 -20.78 42.09 -18.53
C ALA A 541 -20.12 41.71 -17.19
N PRO A 542 -20.87 41.31 -16.16
CA PRO A 542 -20.28 41.04 -14.84
C PRO A 542 -19.19 39.96 -14.82
N THR A 543 -19.25 38.98 -15.72
CA THR A 543 -18.23 37.93 -15.91
C THR A 543 -17.02 38.42 -16.72
N ASP A 544 -17.26 39.25 -17.73
CA ASP A 544 -16.23 39.81 -18.62
C ASP A 544 -15.27 40.78 -17.90
N LYS A 545 -15.57 41.20 -16.66
CA LYS A 545 -14.80 42.21 -15.93
C LYS A 545 -13.33 41.85 -15.73
N VAL A 546 -13.04 40.57 -15.53
CA VAL A 546 -11.67 40.05 -15.33
C VAL A 546 -10.72 40.43 -16.47
N TYR A 547 -11.23 40.63 -17.68
CA TYR A 547 -10.42 41.07 -18.83
C TYR A 547 -9.97 42.53 -18.73
N ALA A 548 -10.74 43.38 -18.06
CA ALA A 548 -10.49 44.82 -17.92
C ALA A 548 -9.89 45.22 -16.56
N ASP A 549 -9.97 44.35 -15.54
CA ASP A 549 -9.31 44.42 -14.22
C ASP A 549 -7.82 44.04 -14.38
N ALA A 550 -7.10 44.84 -15.17
CA ALA A 550 -5.71 44.59 -15.55
C ALA A 550 -4.74 44.72 -14.36
N ASN A 551 -5.12 45.43 -13.30
CA ASN A 551 -4.33 45.56 -12.08
C ASN A 551 -4.65 44.47 -11.02
N LEU A 552 -5.76 43.73 -11.18
CA LEU A 552 -6.28 42.69 -10.27
C LEU A 552 -6.74 43.20 -8.89
N ASP A 553 -7.23 44.43 -8.78
CA ASP A 553 -7.80 45.03 -7.57
C ASP A 553 -9.32 44.81 -7.41
N GLY A 554 -9.98 44.21 -8.39
CA GLY A 554 -11.40 43.87 -8.36
C GLY A 554 -12.31 45.04 -8.78
N THR A 555 -11.73 46.16 -9.21
CA THR A 555 -12.42 47.27 -9.86
C THR A 555 -11.94 47.44 -11.30
N ILE A 556 -12.57 48.36 -12.03
CA ILE A 556 -12.12 48.77 -13.36
C ILE A 556 -12.08 50.29 -13.28
N ASP A 557 -10.89 50.87 -13.32
CA ASP A 557 -10.66 52.31 -13.16
C ASP A 557 -9.48 52.80 -14.02
N MET A 558 -9.00 54.04 -13.78
CA MET A 558 -7.90 54.59 -14.57
C MET A 558 -6.56 53.89 -14.31
N SER A 559 -6.39 53.20 -13.19
CA SER A 559 -5.16 52.50 -12.84
C SER A 559 -4.92 51.25 -13.70
N ASP A 560 -5.97 50.57 -14.17
CA ASP A 560 -5.86 49.50 -15.17
C ASP A 560 -5.22 50.00 -16.45
N THR A 561 -5.69 51.14 -16.96
CA THR A 561 -5.08 51.76 -18.16
C THR A 561 -3.62 52.16 -17.92
N VAL A 562 -3.26 52.54 -16.69
CA VAL A 562 -1.87 52.82 -16.32
C VAL A 562 -1.03 51.54 -16.25
N THR A 563 -1.58 50.42 -15.76
CA THR A 563 -0.94 49.10 -15.78
C THR A 563 -0.69 48.64 -17.22
N LEU A 564 -1.68 48.74 -18.12
CA LEU A 564 -1.52 48.39 -19.53
C LEU A 564 -0.43 49.23 -20.22
N ILE A 565 -0.45 50.55 -20.02
CA ILE A 565 0.59 51.46 -20.55
C ILE A 565 1.99 51.09 -20.03
N GLN A 566 2.12 50.69 -18.77
CA GLN A 566 3.41 50.32 -18.19
C GLN A 566 3.90 48.95 -18.68
N GLN A 567 3.02 47.93 -18.65
CA GLN A 567 3.35 46.54 -18.95
C GLN A 567 3.60 46.30 -20.45
N TYR A 568 2.80 46.91 -21.32
CA TYR A 568 2.85 46.72 -22.78
C TYR A 568 3.40 47.95 -23.54
N HIS A 569 3.88 48.98 -22.80
CA HIS A 569 4.55 50.19 -23.33
C HIS A 569 3.70 51.04 -24.30
N LEU A 570 2.38 51.09 -24.08
CA LEU A 570 1.36 51.62 -24.99
C LEU A 570 1.23 53.18 -25.01
N TYR A 571 2.35 53.90 -24.91
CA TYR A 571 2.45 55.37 -24.86
C TYR A 571 1.91 56.09 -26.11
#